data_AF-A0A4Q5Y144-F1
#
_entry.id   AF-A0A4Q5Y144-F1
#
_cell.length_a   1.000
_cell.length_b   1.000
_cell.length_c   1.000
_cell.angle_alpha   90.00
_cell.angle_beta   90.00
_cell.angle_gamma   90.00
#
_symmetry.space_group_name_H-M   'P 1'
#
loop_
_entity.id
_entity.type
_entity.pdbx_description
1 polymer ?
#
loop_
_entity_poly.entity_id
_entity_poly.type
_entity_poly.pdbx_seq_one_letter_code
_entity_poly.pdbx_strand_id
1 'polypeptide(L)'
;MNLLLIICLSALSAIAQELPRRSFLGVQMENISDDTRRIMNLPSKEGVLVKGIIPGSTAAAAGFQTGDVLLSINETKLNSISEAVAYVGSKKGNETFSYVIFRNGKKLSGRSTFSPYPEEKYSDLKVEYPAVKTSLGLQRLIVTTRKDGKSTSGHVYFIGGIGCYSLDTPQDTMRSEVQLLNMLARAGYTTVRLEKSGMGDAVGKSKSCEEISFTEEAESYAEAIASFRESSGHTGKVFVIGHSMGGLMAPLAAGSTRIDGIISYGTIGSNFIEYLAKTRRTIAKAYGWPPDETDKYIKDFCECAAWYLTNMLTVNEASKKNPDCGEYLSVFELRSQKY
;
A
#
# COMPACT_ATOMS: atom_id res chain seq x y z
N MET A 1 1.45 -52.62 32.05
CA MET A 1 0.83 -52.73 30.71
C MET A 1 0.44 -51.33 30.30
N ASN A 2 1.34 -50.63 29.59
CA ASN A 2 1.21 -49.21 29.25
C ASN A 2 0.20 -49.04 28.11
N LEU A 3 -0.86 -48.28 28.37
CA LEU A 3 -1.84 -47.88 27.36
C LEU A 3 -1.34 -46.57 26.73
N LEU A 4 -0.78 -46.66 25.52
CA LEU A 4 -0.42 -45.50 24.71
C LEU A 4 -1.71 -44.87 24.16
N LEU A 5 -2.05 -43.69 24.65
CA LEU A 5 -3.12 -42.85 24.10
C LEU A 5 -2.57 -42.14 22.86
N ILE A 6 -2.88 -42.65 21.67
CA ILE A 6 -2.58 -41.98 20.40
C ILE A 6 -3.59 -40.83 20.26
N ILE A 7 -3.19 -39.63 20.66
CA ILE A 7 -3.91 -38.41 20.32
C ILE A 7 -3.60 -38.13 18.85
N CYS A 8 -4.56 -38.50 18.00
CA CYS A 8 -4.56 -38.08 16.60
C CYS A 8 -4.85 -36.58 16.57
N LEU A 9 -3.80 -35.75 16.62
CA LEU A 9 -3.88 -34.32 16.34
C LEU A 9 -4.27 -34.21 14.86
N SER A 10 -5.58 -34.06 14.61
CA SER A 10 -6.06 -33.57 13.32
C SER A 10 -5.32 -32.26 13.05
N ALA A 11 -4.54 -32.22 11.97
CA ALA A 11 -3.92 -31.01 11.47
C ALA A 11 -5.04 -30.02 11.13
N LEU A 12 -5.45 -29.20 12.10
CA LEU A 12 -5.95 -27.89 11.78
C LEU A 12 -4.80 -27.22 11.03
N SER A 13 -4.95 -27.01 9.73
CA SER A 13 -4.26 -25.95 9.02
C SER A 13 -4.71 -24.63 9.63
N ALA A 14 -4.22 -24.36 10.85
CA ALA A 14 -4.25 -23.08 11.49
C ALA A 14 -3.24 -22.24 10.73
N ILE A 15 -3.65 -21.69 9.59
CA ILE A 15 -3.12 -20.40 9.18
C ILE A 15 -3.70 -19.42 10.19
N ALA A 16 -3.14 -19.41 11.40
CA ALA A 16 -3.44 -18.40 12.38
C ALA A 16 -3.21 -17.06 11.69
N GLN A 17 -4.09 -16.10 11.94
CA GLN A 17 -3.93 -14.74 11.43
C GLN A 17 -2.79 -14.09 12.24
N GLU A 18 -1.54 -14.46 11.92
CA GLU A 18 -0.35 -14.14 12.72
C GLU A 18 -0.13 -12.64 12.84
N LEU A 19 -0.51 -11.89 11.81
CA LEU A 19 -0.54 -10.43 11.83
C LEU A 19 -1.93 -9.94 12.27
N PRO A 20 -2.04 -9.12 13.34
CA PRO A 20 -3.29 -8.44 13.66
C PRO A 20 -3.61 -7.41 12.57
N ARG A 21 -4.90 -7.15 12.33
CA ARG A 21 -5.30 -6.04 11.45
C ARG A 21 -4.92 -4.70 12.10
N ARG A 22 -4.41 -3.76 11.30
CA ARG A 22 -4.16 -2.39 11.74
C ARG A 22 -5.45 -1.70 12.20
N SER A 23 -5.32 -0.56 12.84
CA SER A 23 -6.46 0.18 13.36
C SER A 23 -7.22 0.93 12.24
N PHE A 24 -8.51 1.21 12.47
CA PHE A 24 -9.33 1.99 11.56
C PHE A 24 -10.17 3.02 12.31
N LEU A 25 -9.85 4.31 12.12
CA LEU A 25 -10.63 5.39 12.70
C LEU A 25 -11.93 5.65 11.91
N GLY A 26 -11.87 5.61 10.58
CA GLY A 26 -13.00 5.78 9.68
C GLY A 26 -13.52 7.21 9.51
N VAL A 27 -12.60 8.14 9.28
CA VAL A 27 -12.88 9.56 8.99
C VAL A 27 -12.32 9.96 7.62
N GLN A 28 -13.01 10.87 6.95
CA GLN A 28 -12.47 11.64 5.83
C GLN A 28 -11.91 12.95 6.40
N MET A 29 -10.67 13.29 6.03
CA MET A 29 -9.92 14.38 6.66
C MET A 29 -9.51 15.45 5.65
N GLU A 30 -9.37 16.68 6.14
CA GLU A 30 -8.80 17.82 5.41
C GLU A 30 -7.78 18.54 6.30
N ASN A 31 -6.70 19.05 5.72
CA ASN A 31 -5.74 19.89 6.45
C ASN A 31 -6.39 21.24 6.79
N ILE A 32 -6.02 21.83 7.92
CA ILE A 32 -6.55 23.13 8.34
C ILE A 32 -5.88 24.27 7.54
N SER A 33 -6.65 24.91 6.66
CA SER A 33 -6.25 26.15 5.98
C SER A 33 -6.37 27.37 6.90
N ASP A 34 -5.80 28.51 6.50
CA ASP A 34 -5.99 29.78 7.23
C ASP A 34 -7.46 30.19 7.30
N ASP A 35 -8.22 29.96 6.23
CA ASP A 35 -9.63 30.33 6.17
C ASP A 35 -10.46 29.42 7.06
N THR A 36 -10.23 28.10 7.02
CA THR A 36 -10.87 27.14 7.93
C THR A 36 -10.60 27.53 9.38
N ARG A 37 -9.34 27.88 9.72
CA ARG A 37 -8.97 28.34 11.05
C ARG A 37 -9.77 29.56 11.50
N ARG A 38 -9.90 30.58 10.64
CA ARG A 38 -10.65 31.81 10.94
C ARG A 38 -12.14 31.55 11.09
N ILE A 39 -12.75 30.84 10.13
CA ILE A 39 -14.19 30.55 10.11
C ILE A 39 -14.60 29.74 11.35
N MET A 40 -13.77 28.76 11.74
CA MET A 40 -14.05 27.89 12.88
C MET A 40 -13.54 28.45 14.23
N ASN A 41 -12.96 29.65 14.23
CA ASN A 41 -12.34 30.28 15.41
C ASN A 41 -11.34 29.37 16.13
N LEU A 42 -10.51 28.65 15.34
CA LEU A 42 -9.47 27.79 15.89
C LEU A 42 -8.28 28.63 16.39
N PRO A 43 -7.69 28.27 17.55
CA PRO A 43 -6.56 29.00 18.12
C PRO A 43 -5.27 28.85 17.27
N SER A 44 -5.15 27.77 16.50
CA SER A 44 -4.00 27.44 15.67
C SER A 44 -4.44 26.60 14.46
N LYS A 45 -3.53 26.30 13.54
CA LYS A 45 -3.74 25.32 12.46
C LYS A 45 -3.46 23.87 12.88
N GLU A 46 -3.28 23.63 14.18
CA GLU A 46 -3.06 22.27 14.69
C GLU A 46 -4.35 21.44 14.50
N GLY A 47 -4.18 20.14 14.25
CA GLY A 47 -5.27 19.21 14.03
C GLY A 47 -5.58 18.90 12.58
N VAL A 48 -6.53 17.99 12.38
CA VAL A 48 -7.11 17.62 11.08
C VAL A 48 -8.63 17.77 11.13
N LEU A 49 -9.20 18.41 10.12
CA LEU A 49 -10.66 18.62 10.02
C LEU A 49 -11.33 17.32 9.58
N VAL A 50 -12.35 16.88 10.32
CA VAL A 50 -13.23 15.78 9.95
C VAL A 50 -14.27 16.30 8.96
N LYS A 51 -14.15 15.89 7.69
CA LYS A 51 -15.09 16.23 6.61
C LYS A 51 -16.22 15.24 6.47
N GLY A 52 -15.98 13.98 6.85
CA GLY A 52 -16.94 12.91 6.73
C GLY A 52 -16.62 11.77 7.69
N ILE A 53 -17.63 10.97 7.99
CA ILE A 53 -17.53 9.83 8.90
C ILE A 53 -18.07 8.61 8.19
N ILE A 54 -17.28 7.54 8.21
CA ILE A 54 -17.68 6.27 7.62
C ILE A 54 -18.66 5.59 8.59
N PRO A 55 -19.87 5.21 8.15
CA PRO A 55 -20.83 4.51 9.00
C PRO A 55 -20.26 3.21 9.59
N GLY A 56 -20.57 2.92 10.85
CA GLY A 56 -20.07 1.72 11.54
C GLY A 56 -18.58 1.75 11.90
N SER A 57 -17.90 2.89 11.73
CA SER A 57 -16.50 3.06 12.11
C SER A 57 -16.29 3.40 13.58
N THR A 58 -15.03 3.36 14.02
CA THR A 58 -14.59 3.84 15.35
C THR A 58 -15.04 5.27 15.63
N ALA A 59 -14.89 6.18 14.66
CA ALA A 59 -15.26 7.57 14.82
C ALA A 59 -16.78 7.74 14.96
N ALA A 60 -17.56 6.98 14.20
CA ALA A 60 -19.02 6.96 14.35
C ALA A 60 -19.43 6.48 15.75
N ALA A 61 -18.84 5.39 16.23
CA ALA A 61 -19.09 4.85 17.57
C ALA A 61 -18.65 5.81 18.69
N ALA A 62 -17.56 6.56 18.47
CA ALA A 62 -17.04 7.58 19.40
C ALA A 62 -17.82 8.91 19.35
N GLY A 63 -18.86 9.02 18.51
CA GLY A 63 -19.69 10.22 18.41
C GLY A 63 -18.99 11.42 17.77
N PHE A 64 -17.99 11.17 16.91
CA PHE A 64 -17.39 12.21 16.07
C PHE A 64 -18.46 12.78 15.14
N GLN A 65 -18.27 14.01 14.67
CA GLN A 65 -19.16 14.71 13.74
C GLN A 65 -18.35 15.40 12.64
N THR A 66 -18.97 15.57 11.46
CA THR A 66 -18.41 16.47 10.44
C THR A 66 -18.29 17.88 11.04
N GLY A 67 -17.13 18.52 10.83
CA GLY A 67 -16.80 19.80 11.45
C GLY A 67 -16.00 19.68 12.76
N ASP A 68 -15.78 18.47 13.28
CA ASP A 68 -14.80 18.27 14.34
C ASP A 68 -13.38 18.51 13.84
N VAL A 69 -12.51 19.04 14.70
CA VAL A 69 -11.07 19.04 14.45
C VAL A 69 -10.41 18.08 15.42
N LEU A 70 -9.83 17.00 14.90
CA LEU A 70 -9.05 16.05 15.71
C LEU A 70 -7.67 16.64 15.99
N LEU A 71 -7.42 16.98 17.25
CA LEU A 71 -6.18 17.63 17.69
C LEU A 71 -5.10 16.63 18.10
N SER A 72 -5.50 15.56 18.79
CA SER A 72 -4.56 14.53 19.25
C SER A 72 -5.23 13.18 19.43
N ILE A 73 -4.42 12.14 19.29
CA ILE A 73 -4.72 10.77 19.73
C ILE A 73 -3.64 10.38 20.75
N ASN A 74 -4.08 9.88 21.91
CA ASN A 74 -3.25 9.70 23.09
C ASN A 74 -2.49 11.01 23.39
N GLU A 75 -1.17 10.94 23.54
CA GLU A 75 -0.29 12.08 23.80
C GLU A 75 0.28 12.69 22.51
N THR A 76 -0.06 12.13 21.34
CA THR A 76 0.47 12.56 20.05
C THR A 76 -0.44 13.60 19.42
N LYS A 77 0.08 14.82 19.25
CA LYS A 77 -0.55 15.87 18.44
C LYS A 77 -0.53 15.46 16.97
N LEU A 78 -1.60 15.77 16.25
CA LEU A 78 -1.74 15.51 14.83
C LEU A 78 -1.82 16.85 14.10
N ASN A 79 -0.83 17.20 13.28
CA ASN A 79 -0.78 18.50 12.59
C ASN A 79 -1.00 18.40 11.09
N SER A 80 -1.08 17.17 10.56
CA SER A 80 -1.32 16.92 9.14
C SER A 80 -2.08 15.61 8.94
N ILE A 81 -2.71 15.47 7.77
CA ILE A 81 -3.36 14.22 7.36
C ILE A 81 -2.35 13.07 7.33
N SER A 82 -1.14 13.30 6.83
CA SER A 82 -0.09 12.27 6.74
C SER A 82 0.30 11.75 8.12
N GLU A 83 0.47 12.64 9.11
CA GLU A 83 0.71 12.26 10.51
C GLU A 83 -0.47 11.46 11.09
N ALA A 84 -1.71 11.90 10.87
CA ALA A 84 -2.90 11.21 11.35
C ALA A 84 -3.04 9.80 10.76
N VAL A 85 -2.85 9.67 9.44
CA VAL A 85 -2.90 8.39 8.73
C VAL A 85 -1.78 7.46 9.20
N ALA A 86 -0.55 7.96 9.31
CA ALA A 86 0.58 7.17 9.80
C ALA A 86 0.38 6.71 11.25
N TYR A 87 -0.08 7.62 12.12
CA TYR A 87 -0.33 7.30 13.52
C TYR A 87 -1.39 6.21 13.67
N VAL A 88 -2.58 6.41 13.08
CA VAL A 88 -3.68 5.43 13.12
C VAL A 88 -3.23 4.11 12.48
N GLY A 89 -2.56 4.17 11.32
CA GLY A 89 -2.04 2.97 10.63
C GLY A 89 -1.04 2.16 11.45
N SER A 90 -0.28 2.81 12.35
CA SER A 90 0.68 2.14 13.24
C SER A 90 0.04 1.42 14.44
N LYS A 91 -1.23 1.69 14.74
CA LYS A 91 -1.96 1.08 15.87
C LYS A 91 -2.62 -0.23 15.46
N LYS A 92 -2.90 -1.07 16.44
CA LYS A 92 -3.61 -2.34 16.22
C LYS A 92 -5.12 -2.14 16.36
N GLY A 93 -5.89 -2.93 15.62
CA GLY A 93 -7.31 -3.10 15.93
C GLY A 93 -7.51 -3.58 17.37
N ASN A 94 -8.61 -3.16 17.98
CA ASN A 94 -8.99 -3.40 19.36
C ASN A 94 -8.12 -2.71 20.43
N GLU A 95 -7.17 -1.85 20.03
CA GLU A 95 -6.41 -1.02 20.97
C GLU A 95 -7.26 0.17 21.46
N THR A 96 -7.25 0.41 22.77
CA THR A 96 -7.90 1.59 23.36
C THR A 96 -7.04 2.83 23.17
N PHE A 97 -7.67 3.96 22.86
CA PHE A 97 -7.00 5.25 22.75
C PHE A 97 -7.81 6.36 23.40
N SER A 98 -7.13 7.41 23.86
CA SER A 98 -7.77 8.69 24.16
C SER A 98 -7.67 9.62 22.95
N TYR A 99 -8.57 10.59 22.86
CA TYR A 99 -8.50 11.61 21.82
C TYR A 99 -8.92 12.97 22.38
N VAL A 100 -8.48 14.01 21.71
CA VAL A 100 -8.95 15.38 21.91
C VAL A 100 -9.44 15.92 20.59
N ILE A 101 -10.71 16.34 20.55
CA ILE A 101 -11.30 17.06 19.41
C ILE A 101 -11.63 18.50 19.81
N PHE A 102 -11.73 19.38 18.82
CA PHE A 102 -12.33 20.70 18.96
C PHE A 102 -13.68 20.71 18.25
N ARG A 103 -14.73 21.10 18.99
CA ARG A 103 -16.11 21.20 18.49
C ARG A 103 -16.76 22.45 19.09
N ASN A 104 -17.35 23.29 18.24
CA ASN A 104 -18.13 24.47 18.66
C ASN A 104 -17.39 25.37 19.68
N GLY A 105 -16.11 25.67 19.43
CA GLY A 105 -15.32 26.55 20.30
C GLY A 105 -14.69 25.88 21.53
N LYS A 106 -14.95 24.58 21.76
CA LYS A 106 -14.50 23.86 22.96
C LYS A 106 -13.69 22.63 22.63
N LYS A 107 -12.70 22.33 23.48
CA LYS A 107 -12.00 21.05 23.45
C LYS A 107 -12.83 20.00 24.18
N LEU A 108 -13.04 18.86 23.52
CA LEU A 108 -13.68 17.69 24.10
C LEU A 108 -12.68 16.54 24.09
N SER A 109 -12.56 15.86 25.23
CA SER A 109 -11.71 14.69 25.37
C SER A 109 -12.57 13.45 25.51
N GLY A 110 -12.12 12.34 24.93
CA GLY A 110 -12.80 11.05 25.06
C GLY A 110 -11.84 9.89 25.02
N ARG A 111 -12.39 8.70 25.21
CA ARG A 111 -11.71 7.42 24.99
C ARG A 111 -12.57 6.56 24.09
N SER A 112 -11.92 5.78 23.24
CA SER A 112 -12.57 4.79 22.39
C SER A 112 -11.63 3.61 22.16
N THR A 113 -12.12 2.61 21.43
CA THR A 113 -11.34 1.45 21.02
C THR A 113 -11.33 1.42 19.50
N PHE A 114 -10.16 1.29 18.90
CA PHE A 114 -10.07 1.17 17.45
C PHE A 114 -10.74 -0.11 16.97
N SER A 115 -11.59 0.00 15.96
CA SER A 115 -12.01 -1.14 15.17
C SER A 115 -10.82 -1.67 14.35
N PRO A 116 -10.70 -2.99 14.17
CA PRO A 116 -9.81 -3.58 13.17
C PRO A 116 -10.08 -3.01 11.77
N TYR A 117 -9.03 -2.86 10.97
CA TYR A 117 -9.16 -2.43 9.57
C TYR A 117 -10.08 -3.39 8.81
N PRO A 118 -11.05 -2.86 8.05
CA PRO A 118 -12.09 -3.69 7.46
C PRO A 118 -11.50 -4.72 6.49
N GLU A 119 -12.20 -5.83 6.36
CA GLU A 119 -11.87 -6.85 5.37
C GLU A 119 -12.62 -6.59 4.07
N GLU A 120 -12.01 -6.95 2.94
CA GLU A 120 -12.70 -6.98 1.65
C GLU A 120 -13.84 -8.00 1.70
N LYS A 121 -15.02 -7.59 1.22
CA LYS A 121 -16.22 -8.43 1.22
C LYS A 121 -16.85 -8.49 -0.16
N TYR A 122 -17.08 -9.72 -0.61
CA TYR A 122 -17.76 -10.01 -1.87
C TYR A 122 -18.81 -11.10 -1.61
N SER A 123 -19.88 -11.13 -2.41
CA SER A 123 -20.93 -12.15 -2.27
C SER A 123 -20.45 -13.54 -2.70
N ASP A 124 -19.53 -13.59 -3.66
CA ASP A 124 -19.11 -14.80 -4.39
C ASP A 124 -17.64 -15.20 -4.19
N LEU A 125 -16.85 -14.34 -3.54
CA LEU A 125 -15.43 -14.57 -3.25
C LEU A 125 -15.17 -14.68 -1.75
N LYS A 126 -14.17 -15.48 -1.39
CA LYS A 126 -13.60 -15.57 -0.05
C LYS A 126 -12.27 -14.82 -0.07
N VAL A 127 -12.09 -13.88 0.85
CA VAL A 127 -10.83 -13.15 1.04
C VAL A 127 -10.24 -13.57 2.37
N GLU A 128 -8.96 -13.95 2.36
CA GLU A 128 -8.18 -14.35 3.51
C GLU A 128 -6.94 -13.49 3.61
N TYR A 129 -6.50 -13.26 4.85
CA TYR A 129 -5.38 -12.38 5.15
C TYR A 129 -4.25 -13.17 5.83
N PRO A 130 -3.61 -14.16 5.18
CA PRO A 130 -2.50 -14.86 5.81
C PRO A 130 -1.24 -13.99 5.85
N ALA A 131 -0.23 -14.46 6.56
CA ALA A 131 1.07 -13.81 6.63
C ALA A 131 2.17 -14.78 6.19
N VAL A 132 3.26 -14.25 5.63
CA VAL A 132 4.45 -15.03 5.27
C VAL A 132 5.70 -14.32 5.74
N LYS A 133 6.66 -15.12 6.22
CA LYS A 133 7.97 -14.63 6.64
C LYS A 133 8.90 -14.57 5.43
N THR A 134 9.58 -13.44 5.28
CA THR A 134 10.59 -13.18 4.25
C THR A 134 11.84 -12.59 4.92
N SER A 135 12.87 -12.33 4.12
CA SER A 135 14.05 -11.55 4.48
C SER A 135 13.70 -10.15 4.99
N LEU A 136 12.60 -9.57 4.50
CA LEU A 136 12.12 -8.23 4.87
C LEU A 136 11.21 -8.21 6.11
N GLY A 137 10.80 -9.36 6.64
CA GLY A 137 9.99 -9.44 7.86
C GLY A 137 8.75 -10.31 7.68
N LEU A 138 7.69 -10.00 8.43
CA LEU A 138 6.41 -10.70 8.33
C LEU A 138 5.48 -9.86 7.45
N GLN A 139 5.21 -10.33 6.23
CA GLN A 139 4.42 -9.61 5.24
C GLN A 139 3.01 -10.19 5.12
N ARG A 140 2.03 -9.30 4.95
CA ARG A 140 0.63 -9.68 4.77
C ARG A 140 0.39 -10.11 3.33
N LEU A 141 -0.32 -11.22 3.16
CA LEU A 141 -0.95 -11.61 1.91
C LEU A 141 -2.44 -11.27 1.95
N ILE A 142 -3.01 -10.95 0.79
CA ILE A 142 -4.45 -10.86 0.56
C ILE A 142 -4.78 -11.93 -0.48
N VAL A 143 -5.34 -13.04 -0.01
CA VAL A 143 -5.61 -14.23 -0.80
C VAL A 143 -7.10 -14.26 -1.12
N THR A 144 -7.44 -14.25 -2.39
CA THR A 144 -8.84 -14.26 -2.86
C THR A 144 -9.11 -15.53 -3.66
N THR A 145 -10.18 -16.24 -3.30
CA THR A 145 -10.62 -17.50 -3.91
C THR A 145 -12.12 -17.50 -4.15
N ARG A 146 -12.63 -18.42 -4.98
CA ARG A 146 -14.08 -18.62 -5.10
C ARG A 146 -14.66 -19.18 -3.82
N LYS A 147 -15.80 -18.65 -3.39
CA LYS A 147 -16.50 -19.11 -2.19
C LYS A 147 -17.14 -20.50 -2.37
N ASP A 148 -17.49 -20.87 -3.59
CA ASP A 148 -18.09 -22.18 -3.91
C ASP A 148 -17.06 -23.32 -4.04
N GLY A 149 -15.77 -23.04 -3.79
CA GLY A 149 -14.70 -24.03 -3.78
C GLY A 149 -14.23 -24.51 -5.16
N LYS A 150 -14.83 -24.04 -6.26
CA LYS A 150 -14.35 -24.37 -7.61
C LYS A 150 -12.96 -23.74 -7.84
N SER A 151 -12.01 -24.55 -8.29
CA SER A 151 -10.62 -24.11 -8.48
C SER A 151 -9.99 -24.69 -9.74
N THR A 152 -9.14 -23.89 -10.40
CA THR A 152 -8.24 -24.32 -11.47
C THR A 152 -6.95 -24.94 -10.95
N SER A 153 -6.78 -25.02 -9.63
CA SER A 153 -5.51 -25.25 -8.91
C SER A 153 -4.42 -24.22 -9.19
N GLY A 154 -4.62 -23.18 -10.00
CA GLY A 154 -3.58 -22.19 -10.31
C GLY A 154 -3.53 -21.03 -9.29
N HIS A 155 -2.32 -20.58 -8.94
CA HIS A 155 -2.12 -19.35 -8.17
C HIS A 155 -1.68 -18.21 -9.09
N VAL A 156 -2.21 -17.02 -8.88
CA VAL A 156 -1.82 -15.79 -9.59
C VAL A 156 -1.40 -14.74 -8.57
N TYR A 157 -0.13 -14.36 -8.58
CA TYR A 157 0.41 -13.34 -7.68
C TYR A 157 0.49 -11.99 -8.40
N PHE A 158 0.21 -10.90 -7.69
CA PHE A 158 0.34 -9.55 -8.21
C PHE A 158 1.53 -8.82 -7.59
N ILE A 159 2.37 -8.24 -8.44
CA ILE A 159 3.48 -7.36 -8.06
C ILE A 159 3.18 -5.97 -8.61
N GLY A 160 3.08 -4.99 -7.71
CA GLY A 160 2.69 -3.61 -8.02
C GLY A 160 3.85 -2.72 -8.48
N GLY A 161 3.56 -1.41 -8.56
CA GLY A 161 4.54 -0.41 -8.98
C GLY A 161 5.46 0.10 -7.86
N ILE A 162 6.23 1.14 -8.17
CA ILE A 162 7.28 1.73 -7.33
C ILE A 162 6.79 2.24 -5.95
N GLY A 163 5.58 2.78 -5.87
CA GLY A 163 5.11 3.49 -4.69
C GLY A 163 4.89 2.60 -3.45
N CYS A 164 5.08 3.19 -2.27
CA CYS A 164 4.78 2.59 -0.98
C CYS A 164 3.33 2.87 -0.59
N TYR A 165 2.44 1.95 -0.96
CA TYR A 165 1.03 1.98 -0.61
C TYR A 165 0.53 0.56 -0.32
N SER A 166 -0.50 0.49 0.51
CA SER A 166 -1.17 -0.76 0.84
C SER A 166 -1.97 -1.28 -0.36
N LEU A 167 -1.94 -2.59 -0.58
CA LEU A 167 -2.79 -3.30 -1.53
C LEU A 167 -4.13 -3.76 -0.90
N ASP A 168 -4.22 -3.73 0.43
CA ASP A 168 -5.44 -3.95 1.22
C ASP A 168 -6.33 -2.69 1.21
N THR A 169 -7.25 -2.64 0.25
CA THR A 169 -8.08 -1.47 -0.07
C THR A 169 -9.57 -1.81 -0.08
N PRO A 170 -10.14 -2.26 1.06
CA PRO A 170 -11.52 -2.74 1.17
C PRO A 170 -12.58 -1.69 0.86
N GLN A 171 -12.22 -0.41 0.85
CA GLN A 171 -13.11 0.71 0.53
C GLN A 171 -13.03 1.15 -0.94
N ASP A 172 -12.05 0.65 -1.70
CA ASP A 172 -11.85 1.01 -3.11
C ASP A 172 -11.72 -0.26 -3.96
N THR A 173 -12.86 -0.86 -4.25
CA THR A 173 -12.94 -2.02 -5.14
C THR A 173 -12.83 -1.64 -6.62
N MET A 174 -12.68 -0.34 -6.94
CA MET A 174 -12.60 0.15 -8.32
C MET A 174 -11.16 0.16 -8.85
N ARG A 175 -10.15 -0.06 -8.00
CA ARG A 175 -8.77 -0.26 -8.44
C ARG A 175 -8.65 -1.37 -9.47
N SER A 176 -7.95 -1.10 -10.56
CA SER A 176 -7.91 -1.99 -11.74
C SER A 176 -7.28 -3.35 -11.41
N GLU A 177 -6.27 -3.38 -10.56
CA GLU A 177 -5.65 -4.61 -10.06
C GLU A 177 -6.60 -5.43 -9.19
N VAL A 178 -7.45 -4.78 -8.38
CA VAL A 178 -8.45 -5.48 -7.54
C VAL A 178 -9.52 -6.09 -8.43
N GLN A 179 -10.02 -5.35 -9.41
CA GLN A 179 -10.99 -5.86 -10.37
C GLN A 179 -10.43 -7.04 -11.18
N LEU A 180 -9.22 -6.90 -11.71
CA LEU A 180 -8.54 -7.95 -12.49
C LEU A 180 -8.37 -9.23 -11.67
N LEU A 181 -7.83 -9.13 -10.45
CA LEU A 181 -7.61 -10.29 -9.61
C LEU A 181 -8.93 -10.92 -9.16
N ASN A 182 -9.96 -10.13 -8.86
CA ASN A 182 -11.28 -10.66 -8.54
C ASN A 182 -11.91 -11.40 -9.73
N MET A 183 -11.73 -10.93 -10.97
CA MET A 183 -12.18 -11.64 -12.16
C MET A 183 -11.45 -12.98 -12.32
N LEU A 184 -10.14 -13.02 -12.08
CA LEU A 184 -9.36 -14.26 -12.10
C LEU A 184 -9.75 -15.21 -10.97
N ALA A 185 -10.03 -14.68 -9.78
CA ALA A 185 -10.56 -15.44 -8.68
C ALA A 185 -11.91 -16.08 -9.06
N ARG A 186 -12.81 -15.30 -9.68
CA ARG A 186 -14.07 -15.83 -10.25
C ARG A 186 -13.85 -16.87 -11.35
N ALA A 187 -12.74 -16.81 -12.09
CA ALA A 187 -12.38 -17.86 -13.05
C ALA A 187 -11.81 -19.13 -12.38
N GLY A 188 -11.64 -19.15 -11.05
CA GLY A 188 -11.19 -20.30 -10.27
C GLY A 188 -9.72 -20.28 -9.88
N TYR A 189 -8.97 -19.22 -10.17
CA TYR A 189 -7.61 -19.06 -9.67
C TYR A 189 -7.61 -18.64 -8.20
N THR A 190 -6.58 -19.04 -7.45
CA THR A 190 -6.26 -18.38 -6.18
C THR A 190 -5.43 -17.14 -6.51
N THR A 191 -5.96 -15.95 -6.25
CA THR A 191 -5.20 -14.71 -6.50
C THR A 191 -4.59 -14.18 -5.21
N VAL A 192 -3.36 -13.70 -5.28
CA VAL A 192 -2.58 -13.29 -4.11
C VAL A 192 -1.97 -11.92 -4.35
N ARG A 193 -2.25 -10.97 -3.46
CA ARG A 193 -1.51 -9.70 -3.35
C ARG A 193 -0.58 -9.79 -2.15
N LEU A 194 0.68 -9.36 -2.30
CA LEU A 194 1.65 -9.28 -1.21
C LEU A 194 1.85 -7.81 -0.82
N GLU A 195 1.64 -7.49 0.45
CA GLU A 195 2.03 -6.19 1.00
C GLU A 195 3.55 -6.04 1.04
N LYS A 196 4.04 -4.86 0.68
CA LYS A 196 5.46 -4.52 0.81
C LYS A 196 5.86 -4.42 2.29
N SER A 197 7.16 -4.44 2.58
CA SER A 197 7.67 -4.23 3.95
C SER A 197 7.10 -2.95 4.56
N GLY A 198 6.54 -3.05 5.77
CA GLY A 198 5.96 -1.92 6.49
C GLY A 198 4.65 -1.36 5.92
N MET A 199 4.09 -1.94 4.85
CA MET A 199 2.81 -1.52 4.27
C MET A 199 1.64 -2.35 4.81
N GLY A 200 0.47 -1.70 4.94
CA GLY A 200 -0.73 -2.36 5.43
C GLY A 200 -0.53 -2.92 6.84
N ASP A 201 -0.71 -4.23 7.01
CA ASP A 201 -0.46 -4.92 8.28
C ASP A 201 0.96 -5.53 8.37
N ALA A 202 1.79 -5.38 7.33
CA ALA A 202 3.12 -5.98 7.28
C ALA A 202 4.06 -5.33 8.31
N VAL A 203 4.81 -6.17 9.03
CA VAL A 203 5.82 -5.75 10.00
C VAL A 203 7.19 -5.99 9.41
N GLY A 204 7.88 -4.90 9.05
CA GLY A 204 9.26 -4.96 8.56
C GLY A 204 10.24 -5.42 9.64
N LYS A 205 11.27 -6.18 9.24
CA LYS A 205 12.34 -6.67 10.12
C LYS A 205 13.32 -5.57 10.53
N SER A 206 13.59 -4.63 9.62
CA SER A 206 14.57 -3.55 9.81
C SER A 206 14.46 -2.37 8.85
N LYS A 207 13.71 -2.50 7.74
CA LYS A 207 13.57 -1.46 6.71
C LYS A 207 12.12 -1.26 6.32
N SER A 208 11.69 -0.01 6.19
CA SER A 208 10.39 0.33 5.60
C SER A 208 10.42 0.18 4.07
N CYS A 209 9.26 0.22 3.41
CA CYS A 209 9.16 0.15 1.96
C CYS A 209 10.02 1.22 1.25
N GLU A 210 10.14 2.40 1.85
CA GLU A 210 10.92 3.51 1.31
C GLU A 210 12.43 3.21 1.30
N GLU A 211 12.90 2.35 2.21
CA GLU A 211 14.32 2.09 2.45
C GLU A 211 14.86 0.82 1.76
N ILE A 212 13.99 -0.11 1.37
CA ILE A 212 14.42 -1.36 0.69
C ILE A 212 14.87 -1.06 -0.75
N SER A 213 15.92 -1.74 -1.22
CA SER A 213 16.34 -1.67 -2.62
C SER A 213 15.41 -2.47 -3.54
N PHE A 214 15.52 -2.22 -4.84
CA PHE A 214 14.76 -2.94 -5.86
C PHE A 214 14.99 -4.46 -5.81
N THR A 215 16.23 -4.88 -5.58
CA THR A 215 16.60 -6.31 -5.47
C THR A 215 16.06 -6.94 -4.19
N GLU A 216 16.18 -6.27 -3.04
CA GLU A 216 15.61 -6.74 -1.77
C GLU A 216 14.09 -6.93 -1.88
N GLU A 217 13.41 -6.01 -2.57
CA GLU A 217 11.98 -6.14 -2.82
C GLU A 217 11.65 -7.34 -3.72
N ALA A 218 12.35 -7.51 -4.85
CA ALA A 218 12.13 -8.64 -5.77
C ALA A 218 12.39 -10.00 -5.10
N GLU A 219 13.45 -10.11 -4.29
CA GLU A 219 13.78 -11.29 -3.49
C GLU A 219 12.66 -11.61 -2.51
N SER A 220 12.11 -10.60 -1.82
CA SER A 220 11.00 -10.80 -0.88
C SER A 220 9.73 -11.36 -1.56
N TYR A 221 9.42 -10.95 -2.79
CA TYR A 221 8.31 -11.55 -3.56
C TYR A 221 8.60 -13.02 -3.89
N ALA A 222 9.83 -13.36 -4.27
CA ALA A 222 10.19 -14.75 -4.56
C ALA A 222 10.06 -15.65 -3.32
N GLU A 223 10.56 -15.17 -2.17
CA GLU A 223 10.46 -15.82 -0.87
C GLU A 223 9.00 -16.00 -0.42
N ALA A 224 8.18 -14.97 -0.58
CA ALA A 224 6.76 -15.02 -0.26
C ALA A 224 6.00 -16.03 -1.12
N ILE A 225 6.26 -16.06 -2.44
CA ILE A 225 5.67 -17.04 -3.36
C ILE A 225 6.07 -18.47 -2.97
N ALA A 226 7.36 -18.70 -2.68
CA ALA A 226 7.85 -20.01 -2.25
C ALA A 226 7.21 -20.45 -0.94
N SER A 227 7.23 -19.58 0.07
CA SER A 227 6.72 -19.86 1.42
C SER A 227 5.21 -20.09 1.42
N PHE A 228 4.45 -19.27 0.69
CA PHE A 228 2.99 -19.44 0.61
C PHE A 228 2.62 -20.71 -0.14
N ARG A 229 3.36 -21.08 -1.20
CA ARG A 229 3.12 -22.35 -1.90
C ARG A 229 3.31 -23.54 -0.95
N GLU A 230 4.37 -23.53 -0.17
CA GLU A 230 4.65 -24.58 0.82
C GLU A 230 3.55 -24.64 1.90
N SER A 231 3.24 -23.52 2.54
CA SER A 231 2.27 -23.48 3.65
C SER A 231 0.83 -23.76 3.22
N SER A 232 0.46 -23.43 1.98
CA SER A 232 -0.86 -23.77 1.41
C SER A 232 -0.95 -25.20 0.86
N GLY A 233 0.17 -25.94 0.80
CA GLY A 233 0.21 -27.27 0.16
C GLY A 233 -0.07 -27.24 -1.35
N HIS A 234 0.10 -26.08 -1.99
CA HIS A 234 -0.23 -25.87 -3.39
C HIS A 234 0.79 -26.53 -4.32
N THR A 235 0.30 -27.32 -5.28
CA THR A 235 1.13 -28.08 -6.24
C THR A 235 0.90 -27.68 -7.70
N GLY A 236 -0.11 -26.86 -7.97
CA GLY A 236 -0.47 -26.44 -9.32
C GLY A 236 0.44 -25.35 -9.89
N LYS A 237 -0.02 -24.71 -10.96
CA LYS A 237 0.73 -23.69 -11.69
C LYS A 237 0.79 -22.36 -10.91
N VAL A 238 1.92 -21.68 -10.99
CA VAL A 238 2.12 -20.34 -10.40
C VAL A 238 2.33 -19.32 -11.51
N PHE A 239 1.51 -18.28 -11.53
CA PHE A 239 1.62 -17.16 -12.46
C PHE A 239 1.88 -15.87 -11.70
N VAL A 240 2.60 -14.93 -12.31
CA VAL A 240 2.82 -13.59 -11.75
C VAL A 240 2.36 -12.53 -12.73
N ILE A 241 1.54 -11.60 -12.25
CA ILE A 241 1.17 -10.38 -12.94
C ILE A 241 2.02 -9.24 -12.38
N GLY A 242 2.90 -8.69 -13.21
CA GLY A 242 3.75 -7.56 -12.87
C GLY A 242 3.25 -6.26 -13.51
N HIS A 243 2.84 -5.29 -12.69
CA HIS A 243 2.45 -3.95 -13.12
C HIS A 243 3.56 -2.94 -12.87
N SER A 244 3.84 -2.04 -13.82
CA SER A 244 4.87 -1.01 -13.65
C SER A 244 6.20 -1.66 -13.27
N MET A 245 6.88 -1.23 -12.20
CA MET A 245 8.12 -1.87 -11.73
C MET A 245 7.98 -3.38 -11.46
N GLY A 246 6.79 -3.86 -11.11
CA GLY A 246 6.51 -5.27 -10.93
C GLY A 246 6.73 -6.10 -12.19
N GLY A 247 6.58 -5.50 -13.38
CA GLY A 247 6.89 -6.16 -14.66
C GLY A 247 8.38 -6.45 -14.86
N LEU A 248 9.26 -5.71 -14.17
CA LEU A 248 10.71 -5.95 -14.12
C LEU A 248 11.10 -6.87 -12.95
N MET A 249 10.39 -6.79 -11.82
CA MET A 249 10.63 -7.66 -10.65
C MET A 249 10.18 -9.11 -10.90
N ALA A 250 9.09 -9.33 -11.63
CA ALA A 250 8.56 -10.69 -11.84
C ALA A 250 9.58 -11.64 -12.52
N PRO A 251 10.33 -11.23 -13.56
CA PRO A 251 11.44 -12.02 -14.09
C PRO A 251 12.56 -12.29 -13.09
N LEU A 252 12.90 -11.31 -12.24
CA LEU A 252 13.92 -11.51 -11.19
C LEU A 252 13.45 -12.52 -10.14
N ALA A 253 12.20 -12.42 -9.70
CA ALA A 253 11.62 -13.38 -8.77
C ALA A 253 11.60 -14.80 -9.36
N ALA A 254 11.35 -14.94 -10.67
CA ALA A 254 11.39 -16.23 -11.37
C ALA A 254 12.79 -16.87 -11.43
N GLY A 255 13.85 -16.08 -11.21
CA GLY A 255 15.21 -16.60 -11.06
C GLY A 255 15.44 -17.36 -9.73
N SER A 256 14.62 -17.09 -8.71
CA SER A 256 14.81 -17.61 -7.35
C SER A 256 13.65 -18.48 -6.85
N THR A 257 12.50 -18.47 -7.53
CA THR A 257 11.37 -19.35 -7.22
C THR A 257 10.68 -19.82 -8.50
N ARG A 258 10.05 -21.01 -8.44
CA ARG A 258 9.33 -21.56 -9.59
C ARG A 258 8.08 -20.74 -9.88
N ILE A 259 8.09 -20.08 -11.05
CA ILE A 259 6.98 -19.37 -11.68
C ILE A 259 6.77 -19.99 -13.06
N ASP A 260 5.57 -20.48 -13.34
CA ASP A 260 5.20 -21.13 -14.61
C ASP A 260 4.80 -20.13 -15.71
N GLY A 261 4.54 -18.87 -15.38
CA GLY A 261 4.29 -17.82 -16.37
C GLY A 261 4.26 -16.41 -15.79
N ILE A 262 4.64 -15.42 -16.61
CA ILE A 262 4.68 -14.00 -16.24
C ILE A 262 3.83 -13.20 -17.22
N ILE A 263 3.02 -12.28 -16.69
CA ILE A 263 2.24 -11.30 -17.44
C ILE A 263 2.72 -9.92 -16.99
N SER A 264 3.46 -9.21 -17.85
CA SER A 264 3.92 -7.85 -17.57
C SER A 264 3.07 -6.83 -18.32
N TYR A 265 2.53 -5.83 -17.61
CA TYR A 265 1.74 -4.76 -18.24
C TYR A 265 2.03 -3.39 -17.61
N GLY A 266 1.86 -2.32 -18.40
CA GLY A 266 2.16 -0.96 -17.94
C GLY A 266 3.62 -0.80 -17.45
N THR A 267 4.53 -1.60 -17.98
CA THR A 267 5.94 -1.68 -17.55
C THR A 267 6.89 -1.02 -18.55
N ILE A 268 8.16 -0.98 -18.18
CA ILE A 268 9.24 -0.38 -18.94
C ILE A 268 9.81 -1.44 -19.89
N GLY A 269 9.75 -1.19 -21.20
CA GLY A 269 10.30 -2.06 -22.26
C GLY A 269 11.53 -1.51 -22.97
N SER A 270 11.97 -0.30 -22.62
CA SER A 270 13.14 0.39 -23.17
C SER A 270 14.06 0.84 -22.04
N ASN A 271 15.17 1.52 -22.34
CA ASN A 271 15.96 2.14 -21.27
C ASN A 271 15.09 3.16 -20.49
N PHE A 272 15.38 3.35 -19.20
CA PHE A 272 14.47 4.09 -18.32
C PHE A 272 14.37 5.59 -18.69
N ILE A 273 15.48 6.21 -19.10
CA ILE A 273 15.47 7.61 -19.57
C ILE A 273 14.64 7.79 -20.83
N GLU A 274 14.75 6.86 -21.79
CA GLU A 274 13.94 6.84 -23.02
C GLU A 274 12.46 6.61 -22.70
N TYR A 275 12.15 5.73 -21.75
CA TYR A 275 10.79 5.54 -21.27
C TYR A 275 10.21 6.84 -20.69
N LEU A 276 10.99 7.54 -19.85
CA LEU A 276 10.58 8.82 -19.26
C LEU A 276 10.33 9.87 -20.35
N ALA A 277 11.24 9.99 -21.33
CA ALA A 277 11.11 10.91 -22.46
C ALA A 277 9.85 10.63 -23.29
N LYS A 278 9.62 9.36 -23.67
CA LYS A 278 8.44 8.94 -24.45
C LYS A 278 7.14 9.19 -23.69
N THR A 279 7.13 8.89 -22.39
CA THR A 279 5.96 9.11 -21.53
C THR A 279 5.64 10.60 -21.42
N ARG A 280 6.65 11.46 -21.24
CA ARG A 280 6.48 12.91 -21.13
C ARG A 280 5.96 13.51 -22.42
N ARG A 281 6.48 13.05 -23.57
CA ARG A 281 5.94 13.40 -24.89
C ARG A 281 4.48 12.98 -25.07
N THR A 282 4.14 11.77 -24.64
CA THR A 282 2.77 11.24 -24.75
C THR A 282 1.80 12.06 -23.90
N ILE A 283 2.21 12.40 -22.68
CA ILE A 283 1.45 13.26 -21.75
C ILE A 283 1.26 14.66 -22.35
N ALA A 284 2.32 15.31 -22.80
CA ALA A 284 2.25 16.66 -23.40
C ALA A 284 1.32 16.69 -24.62
N LYS A 285 1.40 15.67 -25.49
CA LYS A 285 0.47 15.53 -26.63
C LYS A 285 -0.98 15.35 -26.20
N ALA A 286 -1.23 14.55 -25.16
CA ALA A 286 -2.58 14.33 -24.64
C ALA A 286 -3.18 15.63 -24.06
N TYR A 287 -2.34 16.49 -23.49
CA TYR A 287 -2.75 17.82 -23.01
C TYR A 287 -2.78 18.91 -24.10
N GLY A 288 -2.44 18.58 -25.36
CA GLY A 288 -2.47 19.53 -26.47
C GLY A 288 -1.38 20.59 -26.40
N TRP A 289 -0.24 20.31 -25.76
CA TRP A 289 0.86 21.27 -25.65
C TRP A 289 1.50 21.54 -27.02
N PRO A 290 1.94 22.79 -27.28
CA PRO A 290 2.73 23.13 -28.46
C PRO A 290 4.01 22.27 -28.58
N PRO A 291 4.48 21.97 -29.81
CA PRO A 291 5.68 21.15 -30.01
C PRO A 291 6.94 21.70 -29.34
N ASP A 292 7.15 23.01 -29.34
CA ASP A 292 8.29 23.69 -28.73
C ASP A 292 8.26 23.62 -27.20
N GLU A 293 7.10 23.84 -26.58
CA GLU A 293 6.91 23.63 -25.14
C GLU A 293 7.11 22.15 -24.76
N THR A 294 6.60 21.23 -25.58
CA THR A 294 6.78 19.79 -25.39
C THR A 294 8.25 19.40 -25.43
N ASP A 295 9.01 19.89 -26.41
CA ASP A 295 10.42 19.56 -26.56
C ASP A 295 11.26 20.16 -25.42
N LYS A 296 10.96 21.39 -24.98
CA LYS A 296 11.59 21.99 -23.80
C LYS A 296 11.30 21.18 -22.53
N TYR A 297 10.05 20.82 -22.28
CA TYR A 297 9.65 20.00 -21.14
C TYR A 297 10.39 18.66 -21.10
N ILE A 298 10.45 17.96 -22.23
CA ILE A 298 11.15 16.67 -22.31
C ILE A 298 12.65 16.85 -22.06
N LYS A 299 13.28 17.85 -22.67
CA LYS A 299 14.70 18.14 -22.48
C LYS A 299 15.01 18.38 -21.01
N ASP A 300 14.29 19.30 -20.38
CA ASP A 300 14.54 19.71 -19.00
C ASP A 300 14.25 18.55 -18.03
N PHE A 301 13.17 17.79 -18.27
CA PHE A 301 12.88 16.58 -17.50
C PHE A 301 14.01 15.54 -17.61
N CYS A 302 14.50 15.28 -18.82
CA CYS A 302 15.58 14.32 -19.05
C CYS A 302 16.92 14.77 -18.43
N GLU A 303 17.23 16.07 -18.44
CA GLU A 303 18.40 16.61 -17.75
C GLU A 303 18.30 16.43 -16.23
N CYS A 304 17.15 16.77 -15.64
CA CYS A 304 16.89 16.53 -14.22
C CYS A 304 17.02 15.03 -13.88
N ALA A 305 16.43 14.16 -14.71
CA ALA A 305 16.50 12.71 -14.51
C ALA A 305 17.93 12.17 -14.62
N ALA A 306 18.74 12.70 -15.54
CA ALA A 306 20.15 12.32 -15.67
C ALA A 306 20.97 12.75 -14.44
N TRP A 307 20.75 13.96 -13.93
CA TRP A 307 21.40 14.42 -12.69
C TRP A 307 21.07 13.51 -11.50
N TYR A 308 19.81 13.10 -11.38
CA TYR A 308 19.37 12.23 -10.30
C TYR A 308 19.87 10.78 -10.46
N LEU A 309 19.60 10.16 -11.61
CA LEU A 309 19.83 8.72 -11.84
C LEU A 309 21.26 8.37 -12.23
N THR A 310 21.98 9.28 -12.90
CA THR A 310 23.34 9.03 -13.43
C THR A 310 24.39 9.75 -12.62
N ASN A 311 24.16 11.00 -12.22
CA ASN A 311 25.11 11.76 -11.40
C ASN A 311 24.88 11.62 -9.89
N MET A 312 23.84 10.89 -9.48
CA MET A 312 23.49 10.64 -8.09
C MET A 312 23.27 11.92 -7.26
N LEU A 313 22.82 12.99 -7.90
CA LEU A 313 22.40 14.19 -7.16
C LEU A 313 21.08 13.94 -6.43
N THR A 314 20.95 14.52 -5.25
CA THR A 314 19.64 14.64 -4.58
C THR A 314 18.71 15.57 -5.36
N VAL A 315 17.39 15.46 -5.13
CA VAL A 315 16.41 16.37 -5.74
C VAL A 315 16.72 17.83 -5.41
N ASN A 316 17.15 18.11 -4.18
CA ASN A 316 17.58 19.45 -3.77
C ASN A 316 18.81 19.96 -4.54
N GLU A 317 19.80 19.10 -4.79
CA GLU A 317 20.99 19.47 -5.57
C GLU A 317 20.67 19.68 -7.05
N ALA A 318 19.81 18.83 -7.63
CA ALA A 318 19.30 19.02 -8.98
C ALA A 318 18.48 20.31 -9.10
N SER A 319 17.65 20.62 -8.10
CA SER A 319 16.81 21.83 -8.06
C SER A 319 17.62 23.12 -7.99
N LYS A 320 18.83 23.08 -7.42
CA LYS A 320 19.77 24.23 -7.47
C LYS A 320 20.29 24.51 -8.88
N LYS A 321 20.28 23.51 -9.77
CA LYS A 321 20.70 23.64 -11.18
C LYS A 321 19.53 24.04 -12.08
N ASN A 322 18.37 23.45 -11.87
CA ASN A 322 17.11 23.83 -12.50
C ASN A 322 15.97 23.70 -11.48
N PRO A 323 15.32 24.79 -11.05
CA PRO A 323 14.24 24.76 -10.06
C PRO A 323 13.10 23.78 -10.40
N ASP A 324 12.82 23.54 -11.68
CA ASP A 324 11.76 22.63 -12.13
C ASP A 324 12.06 21.16 -11.79
N CYS A 325 13.32 20.82 -11.51
CA CYS A 325 13.70 19.46 -11.11
C CYS A 325 12.97 18.99 -9.84
N GLY A 326 12.61 19.90 -8.93
CA GLY A 326 11.86 19.56 -7.73
C GLY A 326 10.52 18.92 -8.07
N GLU A 327 9.80 19.51 -9.01
CA GLU A 327 8.54 18.95 -9.50
C GLU A 327 8.77 17.66 -10.29
N TYR A 328 9.72 17.69 -11.23
CA TYR A 328 9.98 16.57 -12.15
C TYR A 328 10.46 15.29 -11.46
N LEU A 329 11.23 15.43 -10.37
CA LEU A 329 11.85 14.31 -9.66
C LEU A 329 11.10 13.87 -8.41
N SER A 330 10.05 14.58 -8.00
CA SER A 330 9.25 14.29 -6.79
C SER A 330 8.81 12.83 -6.68
N VAL A 331 8.48 12.18 -7.82
CA VAL A 331 8.08 10.76 -7.86
C VAL A 331 9.20 9.81 -7.41
N PHE A 332 10.46 10.19 -7.55
CA PHE A 332 11.61 9.38 -7.14
C PHE A 332 11.91 9.51 -5.65
N GLU A 333 11.41 10.55 -4.96
CA GLU A 333 11.52 10.67 -3.50
C GLU A 333 10.62 9.69 -2.74
N LEU A 334 9.73 8.98 -3.45
CA LEU A 334 8.92 7.91 -2.88
C LEU A 334 9.78 6.71 -2.42
N ARG A 335 11.01 6.59 -2.93
CA ARG A 335 11.94 5.52 -2.60
C ARG A 335 13.33 6.11 -2.33
N SER A 336 14.15 5.37 -1.61
CA SER A 336 15.56 5.72 -1.46
C SER A 336 16.27 5.76 -2.81
N GLN A 337 17.31 6.58 -2.94
CA GLN A 337 18.13 6.67 -4.16
C GLN A 337 18.84 5.34 -4.52
N LYS A 338 18.88 4.38 -3.59
CA LYS A 338 19.42 3.04 -3.80
C LYS A 338 18.46 2.13 -4.60
N TYR A 339 17.16 2.45 -4.60
CA TYR A 339 16.13 1.66 -5.28
C TYR A 339 16.25 1.78 -6.80
#